data_AF-A0A932U8X7-F1
#
_entry.id   AF-A0A932U8X7-F1
#
_cell.length_a   1.000
_cell.length_b   1.000
_cell.length_c   1.000
_cell.angle_alpha   90.00
_cell.angle_beta   90.00
_cell.angle_gamma   90.00
#
_symmetry.space_group_name_H-M   'P 1'
#
loop_
_entity.id
_entity.type
_entity.pdbx_description
1 polymer ?
#
loop_
_entity_poly.entity_id
_entity_poly.type
_entity_poly.pdbx_seq_one_letter_code
_entity_poly.pdbx_strand_id
1 'polypeptide(L)' 'MSQLDKLKARISRRPPRASFNDVRTLLGAYGWTKARQSGSHVTFTKPGELPIGVPLTGGRWVSRVYIDQICQRLGL' A
#
# COMPACT_ATOMS: atom_id res chain seq x y z
N MET A 1 -1.69 -20.95 5.07
CA MET A 1 -1.54 -19.49 4.91
C MET A 1 -2.67 -18.96 4.05
N SER A 2 -3.42 -17.99 4.55
CA SER A 2 -4.44 -17.29 3.76
C SER A 2 -3.79 -16.51 2.60
N GLN A 3 -4.59 -16.10 1.62
CA GLN A 3 -4.11 -15.21 0.55
C GLN A 3 -3.55 -13.90 1.12
N LEU A 4 -4.15 -13.39 2.21
CA LEU A 4 -3.70 -12.19 2.89
C LEU A 4 -2.35 -12.40 3.60
N ASP A 5 -2.11 -13.55 4.21
CA ASP A 5 -0.81 -13.86 4.86
C ASP A 5 0.31 -13.94 3.83
N LYS A 6 0.04 -14.57 2.68
CA LYS A 6 0.99 -14.62 1.56
C LYS A 6 1.30 -13.23 1.03
N LEU A 7 0.29 -12.36 0.95
CA LEU A 7 0.45 -10.96 0.55
C LEU A 7 1.31 -10.18 1.56
N LYS A 8 1.00 -10.28 2.85
CA LYS A 8 1.79 -9.66 3.93
C LYS A 8 3.25 -10.10 3.85
N ALA A 9 3.51 -11.41 3.81
CA ALA A 9 4.86 -11.96 3.70
C ALA A 9 5.61 -11.47 2.44
N ARG A 10 4.92 -11.34 1.30
CA ARG A 10 5.52 -10.83 0.07
C ARG A 10 5.87 -9.35 0.17
N ILE A 11 4.99 -8.52 0.74
CA ILE A 11 5.23 -7.07 0.87
C ILE A 11 6.28 -6.79 1.95
N SER A 12 6.31 -7.53 3.07
CA SER A 12 7.35 -7.43 4.10
C SER A 12 8.76 -7.73 3.58
N ARG A 13 8.88 -8.49 2.47
CA ARG A 13 10.17 -8.71 1.79
C ARG A 13 10.64 -7.49 0.96
N ARG A 14 9.89 -6.39 0.96
CA ARG A 14 10.23 -5.12 0.30
C ARG A 14 10.60 -5.30 -1.19
N PRO A 15 9.71 -5.89 -2.01
CA PRO A 15 9.99 -6.12 -3.42
C PRO A 15 10.25 -4.78 -4.15
N PRO A 16 10.98 -4.79 -5.27
CA PRO A 16 11.30 -3.56 -6.02
C PRO A 16 10.06 -2.83 -6.55
N ARG A 17 8.95 -3.56 -6.72
CA ARG A 17 7.63 -3.04 -7.09
C ARG A 17 6.53 -3.95 -6.57
N ALA A 18 5.36 -3.39 -6.32
CA ALA A 18 4.13 -4.10 -5.98
C ALA A 18 2.97 -3.55 -6.80
N SER A 19 1.96 -4.37 -7.07
CA SER A 19 0.77 -3.88 -7.77
C SER A 19 -0.04 -2.96 -6.84
N PHE A 20 -0.73 -1.98 -7.42
CA PHE A 20 -1.64 -1.14 -6.65
C PHE A 20 -2.71 -1.96 -5.92
N ASN A 21 -3.22 -3.03 -6.55
CA ASN A 21 -4.22 -3.87 -5.93
C ASN A 21 -3.67 -4.60 -4.69
N ASP A 22 -2.43 -5.09 -4.75
CA ASP A 22 -1.75 -5.69 -3.59
C ASP A 22 -1.62 -4.68 -2.44
N VAL A 23 -1.19 -3.46 -2.75
CA VAL A 23 -1.06 -2.38 -1.75
C VAL A 23 -2.41 -1.99 -1.18
N ARG A 24 -3.45 -1.88 -2.02
CA ARG A 24 -4.82 -1.58 -1.59
C ARG A 24 -5.37 -2.67 -0.68
N THR A 25 -5.19 -3.94 -1.03
CA THR A 25 -5.65 -5.08 -0.22
C THR A 25 -4.91 -5.11 1.11
N LEU A 26 -3.60 -4.87 1.12
CA LEU A 26 -2.82 -4.79 2.35
C LEU A 26 -3.32 -3.65 3.24
N LEU A 27 -3.37 -2.42 2.73
CA LEU A 27 -3.83 -1.25 3.48
C LEU A 27 -5.25 -1.43 4.01
N GLY A 28 -6.15 -1.99 3.19
CA GLY A 28 -7.52 -2.34 3.62
C GLY A 28 -7.57 -3.29 4.80
N ALA A 29 -6.69 -4.31 4.84
CA ALA A 29 -6.58 -5.23 5.97
C ALA A 29 -6.09 -4.55 7.27
N TYR A 30 -5.47 -3.37 7.18
CA TYR A 30 -5.04 -2.55 8.32
C TYR A 30 -6.01 -1.39 8.63
N GLY A 31 -7.18 -1.38 8.00
CA GLY A 31 -8.24 -0.40 8.24
C GLY A 31 -8.09 0.91 7.45
N TRP A 32 -7.20 0.94 6.46
CA TRP A 32 -7.07 2.10 5.57
C TRP A 32 -8.04 2.00 4.40
N THR A 33 -8.67 3.12 4.05
CA THR A 33 -9.60 3.21 2.92
C THR A 33 -9.09 4.17 1.87
N LYS A 34 -9.38 3.86 0.60
CA LYS A 34 -9.07 4.76 -0.52
C LYS A 34 -9.99 5.98 -0.43
N ALA A 35 -9.43 7.16 -0.19
CA ALA A 35 -10.18 8.40 -0.04
C ALA A 35 -10.33 9.15 -1.36
N ARG A 36 -9.23 9.32 -2.09
CA ARG A 36 -9.20 10.05 -3.38
C ARG A 36 -8.14 9.49 -4.32
N GLN A 37 -8.33 9.74 -5.60
CA GLN A 37 -7.30 9.53 -6.61
C GLN A 37 -7.26 10.75 -7.54
N SER A 38 -6.07 11.29 -7.75
CA SER A 38 -5.82 12.37 -8.72
C SER A 38 -4.69 11.93 -9.64
N GLY A 39 -5.04 11.66 -10.91
CA GLY A 39 -4.11 11.07 -11.88
C GLY A 39 -3.48 9.77 -11.35
N SER A 40 -2.14 9.78 -11.27
CA SER A 40 -1.35 8.66 -10.76
C SER A 40 -1.23 8.62 -9.23
N HIS A 41 -1.77 9.58 -8.48
CA HIS A 41 -1.62 9.61 -7.02
C HIS A 41 -2.90 9.14 -6.33
N VAL A 42 -2.79 8.13 -5.47
CA VAL A 42 -3.89 7.62 -4.65
C VAL A 42 -3.66 8.00 -3.20
N THR A 43 -4.65 8.58 -2.54
CA THR A 43 -4.59 8.86 -1.10
C THR A 43 -5.43 7.85 -0.33
N PHE A 44 -4.85 7.28 0.72
CA PHE A 44 -5.51 6.44 1.70
C PHE A 44 -5.66 7.19 3.02
N THR A 45 -6.78 6.99 3.70
CA THR A 45 -7.03 7.57 5.02
C THR A 45 -7.45 6.48 5.99
N LYS A 46 -7.21 6.74 7.27
CA LYS A 46 -7.69 5.93 8.38
C LYS A 46 -8.01 6.88 9.53
N PRO A 47 -9.16 6.72 10.23
CA PRO A 47 -9.51 7.59 11.35
C PRO A 47 -8.38 7.63 12.39
N GLY A 48 -7.96 8.82 12.80
CA GLY A 48 -6.89 9.02 13.78
C GLY A 48 -5.46 8.89 13.22
N GLU A 49 -5.28 8.63 11.93
CA GLU A 49 -3.95 8.57 11.32
C GLU A 49 -3.78 9.57 10.17
N LEU A 50 -2.54 10.03 9.97
CA LEU A 50 -2.20 10.88 8.82
C LEU A 50 -2.43 10.14 7.49
N PRO A 51 -2.99 10.80 6.46
CA PRO A 51 -3.21 10.18 5.16
C PRO A 51 -1.92 9.68 4.50
N ILE A 52 -1.99 8.55 3.80
CA ILE A 52 -0.89 7.98 3.02
C ILE A 52 -1.10 8.30 1.55
N GLY A 53 -0.16 9.01 0.93
CA GLY A 53 -0.10 9.22 -0.51
C GLY A 53 0.72 8.11 -1.18
N VAL A 54 0.10 7.39 -2.11
CA VAL A 54 0.71 6.31 -2.89
C VAL A 54 0.68 6.69 -4.38
N PRO A 55 1.80 7.10 -4.97
CA PRO A 55 1.89 7.31 -6.41
C PRO A 55 1.99 5.98 -7.16
N LEU A 56 1.44 6.01 -8.37
CA LEU A 56 1.36 4.89 -9.29
C LEU A 56 2.28 5.13 -10.48
N THR A 57 3.31 4.30 -10.62
CA THR A 57 4.14 4.22 -11.81
C THR A 57 3.39 3.46 -12.91
N GLY A 58 3.20 4.08 -14.07
CA GLY A 58 2.47 3.50 -15.20
C GLY A 58 1.01 3.13 -14.86
N GLY A 59 0.41 3.84 -13.88
CA GLY A 59 -1.00 3.65 -13.48
C GLY A 59 -1.31 2.38 -12.69
N ARG A 60 -0.33 1.49 -12.44
CA ARG A 60 -0.58 0.19 -11.81
C ARG A 60 0.44 -0.27 -10.78
N TRP A 61 1.63 0.31 -10.75
CA TRP A 61 2.73 -0.14 -9.89
C TRP A 61 3.03 0.87 -8.79
N VAL A 62 3.41 0.38 -7.62
CA VAL A 62 3.97 1.17 -6.53
C VAL A 62 5.45 0.83 -6.43
N SER A 63 6.30 1.85 -6.40
CA SER A 63 7.76 1.67 -6.33
C SER A 63 8.21 1.25 -4.93
N ARG A 64 9.41 0.66 -4.84
CA ARG A 64 10.00 0.21 -3.57
C ARG A 64 9.99 1.25 -2.47
N VAL A 65 10.31 2.50 -2.79
CA VAL A 65 10.37 3.60 -1.80
C VAL A 65 9.05 3.73 -1.04
N TYR A 66 7.92 3.66 -1.74
CA TYR A 66 6.60 3.74 -1.11
C TYR A 66 6.20 2.44 -0.42
N ILE A 67 6.65 1.29 -0.92
CA ILE A 67 6.47 0.01 -0.23
C ILE A 67 7.19 0.04 1.14
N ASP A 68 8.42 0.54 1.18
CA ASP A 68 9.21 0.67 2.40
C ASP A 68 8.53 1.61 3.41
N GLN A 69 8.04 2.76 2.94
CA GLN A 69 7.28 3.71 3.77
C GLN A 69 5.99 3.08 4.33
N ILE A 70 5.25 2.34 3.49
CA ILE A 70 4.03 1.64 3.92
C ILE A 70 4.39 0.57 4.97
N CYS A 71 5.43 -0.23 4.75
CA CYS A 71 5.86 -1.23 5.72
C CYS A 71 6.25 -0.60 7.06
N GLN A 72 7.04 0.49 7.04
CA GLN A 72 7.40 1.23 8.25
C GLN A 72 6.16 1.74 8.98
N ARG A 73 5.17 2.28 8.25
CA ARG A 73 3.94 2.81 8.86
C ARG A 73 3.06 1.72 9.46
N LEU A 74 3.06 0.52 8.87
CA LEU A 74 2.28 -0.63 9.31
C LEU A 74 3.02 -1.51 10.35
N GLY A 75 4.28 -1.22 10.66
CA GLY A 75 5.11 -2.04 11.56
C GLY A 75 5.53 -3.39 10.97
N LEU A 76 5.80 -3.45 9.67
CA LEU A 76 6.12 -4.66 8.87
C LEU A 76 7.59 -4.78 8.43
#